data_AF-A0A6F8YRN1-F1
#
_entry.id   AF-A0A6F8YRN1-F1
#
_cell.length_a   1.000
_cell.length_b   1.000
_cell.length_c   1.000
_cell.angle_alpha   90.00
_cell.angle_beta   90.00
_cell.angle_gamma   90.00
#
_symmetry.space_group_name_H-M   'P 1'
#
loop_
_entity.id
_entity.type
_entity.pdbx_description
1 polymer ?
#
loop_
_entity_poly.entity_id
_entity_poly.type
_entity_poly.pdbx_seq_one_letter_code
_entity_poly.pdbx_strand_id
1 'polypeptide(L)'
;MEGPGDKKGDAMAERETALMAVANFVPAESAESWFRAVCDAFDSSGGDWDSFKHALTEHASANSIPGEAVEAFTTVMENEISDRAGVLAQLAESRNEIAQEYTATAARYAEHSGDEEVAAWDDETAAQWYVYLTTSNEWAGWSGREEEWDEFRTWFLRYADAQGVLAQATRFLDNVEQRAEGKVAALTAIGISLPGEDAQPEKYYDEATGLYYDEAGNRYLRDSSGDDIVLQTAEGGLYWASADGKDHWYNPDFTPYVVSTDEAEEGVEAVEAPSAEIALSEADSEVADAVVEKVSAAVGESIDEALEKLAEEFEMSLEDVRGLYEDEIEHETIAAAVQEGIQANA
;
A
#
# COMPACT_ATOMS: atom_id res chain seq x y z
N MET A 1 22.34 -13.71 37.58
CA MET A 1 22.35 -12.42 38.31
C MET A 1 23.12 -11.45 37.44
N GLU A 2 22.43 -10.76 36.55
CA GLU A 2 23.00 -9.58 35.90
C GLU A 2 23.29 -8.54 36.99
N GLY A 3 24.47 -7.94 36.93
CA GLY A 3 24.91 -7.00 37.94
C GLY A 3 24.09 -5.71 37.86
N PRO A 4 23.82 -5.02 38.99
CA PRO A 4 23.08 -3.75 39.03
C PRO A 4 23.82 -2.56 38.35
N GLY A 5 24.84 -2.83 37.51
CA GLY A 5 25.63 -1.82 36.80
C GLY A 5 25.08 -1.43 35.42
N ASP A 6 24.41 -2.34 34.69
CA ASP A 6 23.98 -2.07 33.30
C ASP A 6 22.80 -1.09 33.22
N LYS A 7 21.85 -1.17 34.16
CA LYS A 7 20.60 -0.39 34.11
C LYS A 7 20.78 1.13 34.07
N LYS A 8 21.90 1.66 34.59
CA LYS A 8 22.16 3.10 34.58
C LYS A 8 22.68 3.59 33.24
N GLY A 9 23.41 2.74 32.50
CA GLY A 9 23.85 3.05 31.14
C GLY A 9 22.65 3.13 30.20
N ASP A 10 21.75 2.15 30.29
CA ASP A 10 20.56 2.06 29.44
C ASP A 10 19.62 3.26 29.64
N ALA A 11 19.37 3.65 30.90
CA ALA A 11 18.51 4.80 31.19
C ALA A 11 19.05 6.13 30.65
N MET A 12 20.38 6.30 30.58
CA MET A 12 20.99 7.51 30.02
C MET A 12 20.88 7.52 28.49
N ALA A 13 21.10 6.37 27.85
CA ALA A 13 20.92 6.22 26.41
C ALA A 13 19.45 6.46 26.00
N GLU A 14 18.49 5.84 26.70
CA GLU A 14 17.05 6.04 26.46
C GLU A 14 16.65 7.52 26.61
N ARG A 15 17.17 8.22 27.62
CA ARG A 15 16.94 9.66 27.77
C ARG A 15 17.49 10.45 26.60
N GLU A 16 18.71 10.16 26.15
CA GLU A 16 19.32 10.84 25.00
C GLU A 16 18.55 10.56 23.70
N THR A 17 18.10 9.32 23.48
CA THR A 17 17.21 8.94 22.38
C THR A 17 15.92 9.75 22.40
N ALA A 18 15.25 9.87 23.55
CA ALA A 18 14.03 10.68 23.69
C ALA A 18 14.26 12.17 23.42
N LEU A 19 15.42 12.72 23.79
CA LEU A 19 15.79 14.11 23.48
C LEU A 19 15.96 14.32 21.97
N MET A 20 16.58 13.36 21.29
CA MET A 20 16.90 13.48 19.86
C MET A 20 15.74 13.15 18.94
N ALA A 21 14.68 12.51 19.44
CA ALA A 21 13.46 12.18 18.69
C ALA A 21 12.82 13.38 17.97
N VAL A 22 13.04 14.61 18.46
CA VAL A 22 12.43 15.83 17.91
C VAL A 22 13.42 16.75 17.21
N ALA A 23 14.68 16.32 17.04
CA ALA A 23 15.78 17.14 16.53
C ALA A 23 15.45 17.87 15.21
N ASN A 24 14.68 17.20 14.35
CA ASN A 24 14.35 17.69 13.01
C ASN A 24 13.13 18.62 12.97
N PHE A 25 12.33 18.64 14.04
CA PHE A 25 11.06 19.38 14.08
C PHE A 25 11.09 20.56 15.05
N VAL A 26 11.94 20.49 16.09
CA VAL A 26 12.03 21.49 17.15
C VAL A 26 13.38 22.20 17.05
N PRO A 27 13.46 23.40 16.46
CA PRO A 27 14.73 24.12 16.42
C PRO A 27 15.18 24.50 17.83
N ALA A 28 16.47 24.74 18.02
CA ALA A 28 17.07 24.97 19.34
C ALA A 28 16.41 26.15 20.10
N GLU A 29 16.00 27.21 19.39
CA GLU A 29 15.28 28.35 19.95
C GLU A 29 13.86 28.01 20.47
N SER A 30 13.27 26.91 20.01
CA SER A 30 11.96 26.42 20.44
C SER A 30 12.02 25.30 21.48
N ALA A 31 13.23 24.83 21.81
CA ALA A 31 13.44 23.70 22.72
C ALA A 31 12.83 23.95 24.12
N GLU A 32 12.93 25.17 24.65
CA GLU A 32 12.35 25.50 25.96
C GLU A 32 10.82 25.35 25.96
N SER A 33 10.15 25.82 24.90
CA SER A 33 8.69 25.70 24.76
C SER A 33 8.27 24.25 24.60
N TRP A 34 9.01 23.46 23.81
CA TRP A 34 8.78 22.04 23.64
C TRP A 34 8.87 21.27 24.95
N PHE A 35 10.00 21.38 25.66
CA PHE A 35 10.18 20.60 26.89
C PHE A 35 9.29 21.09 28.03
N ARG A 36 8.85 22.36 28.02
CA ARG A 36 7.78 22.82 28.90
C ARG A 36 6.48 22.07 28.62
N ALA A 37 6.07 21.95 27.35
CA ALA A 37 4.89 21.19 26.96
C ALA A 37 4.98 19.71 27.39
N VAL A 38 6.14 19.06 27.19
CA VAL A 38 6.39 17.67 27.64
C VAL A 38 6.24 17.54 29.17
N CYS A 39 6.85 18.43 29.94
CA CYS A 39 6.75 18.39 31.41
C CYS A 39 5.32 18.66 31.90
N ASP A 40 4.64 19.66 31.35
CA ASP A 40 3.27 20.01 31.74
C ASP A 40 2.28 18.88 31.37
N ALA A 41 2.49 18.21 30.23
CA ALA A 41 1.74 17.02 29.83
C ALA A 41 2.00 15.84 30.79
N PHE A 42 3.25 15.62 31.21
CA PHE A 42 3.57 14.58 32.17
C PHE A 42 2.91 14.83 33.53
N ASP A 43 3.02 16.05 34.07
CA ASP A 43 2.44 16.44 35.36
C ASP A 43 0.90 16.30 35.37
N SER A 44 0.23 16.58 34.24
CA SER A 44 -1.23 16.49 34.11
C SER A 44 -1.74 15.08 33.83
N SER A 45 -0.93 14.22 33.21
CA SER A 45 -1.32 12.84 32.83
C SER A 45 -1.46 11.88 34.01
N GLY A 46 -0.85 12.19 35.17
CA GLY A 46 -0.78 11.27 36.30
C GLY A 46 0.01 9.98 36.01
N GLY A 47 0.87 10.00 34.97
CA GLY A 47 1.69 8.86 34.56
C GLY A 47 0.99 7.89 33.59
N ASP A 48 -0.26 8.18 33.18
CA ASP A 48 -0.96 7.41 32.15
C ASP A 48 -0.50 7.83 30.75
N TRP A 49 -0.11 6.86 29.91
CA TRP A 49 0.51 7.15 28.62
C TRP A 49 -0.47 7.74 27.60
N ASP A 50 -1.70 7.25 27.53
CA ASP A 50 -2.69 7.77 26.58
C ASP A 50 -3.13 9.19 26.98
N SER A 51 -3.29 9.44 28.28
CA SER A 51 -3.52 10.77 28.83
C SER A 51 -2.34 11.71 28.56
N PHE A 52 -1.10 11.23 28.67
CA PHE A 52 0.10 11.98 28.33
C PHE A 52 0.12 12.38 26.85
N LYS A 53 -0.14 11.46 25.91
CA LYS A 53 -0.18 11.77 24.47
C LYS A 53 -1.23 12.83 24.15
N HIS A 54 -2.42 12.71 24.73
CA HIS A 54 -3.48 13.70 24.55
C HIS A 54 -3.07 15.08 25.08
N ALA A 55 -2.56 15.14 26.31
CA ALA A 55 -2.10 16.38 26.93
C ALA A 55 -0.92 17.01 26.18
N LEU A 56 0.02 16.20 25.69
CA LEU A 56 1.16 16.68 24.90
C LEU A 56 0.70 17.35 23.61
N THR A 57 -0.25 16.75 22.88
CA THR A 57 -0.83 17.35 21.67
C THR A 57 -1.49 18.70 21.96
N GLU A 58 -2.25 18.80 23.05
CA GLU A 58 -2.88 20.07 23.46
C GLU A 58 -1.84 21.14 23.82
N HIS A 59 -0.85 20.79 24.66
CA HIS A 59 0.20 21.70 25.09
C HIS A 59 1.12 22.12 23.94
N ALA A 60 1.49 21.20 23.04
CA ALA A 60 2.29 21.49 21.85
C ALA A 60 1.56 22.47 20.93
N SER A 61 0.27 22.23 20.66
CA SER A 61 -0.57 23.11 19.84
C SER A 61 -0.69 24.51 20.44
N ALA A 62 -0.88 24.61 21.77
CA ALA A 62 -0.97 25.89 22.47
C ALA A 62 0.33 26.72 22.41
N ASN A 63 1.47 26.06 22.17
CA ASN A 63 2.79 26.69 22.05
C ASN A 63 3.28 26.78 20.59
N SER A 64 2.40 26.55 19.61
CA SER A 64 2.73 26.56 18.18
C SER A 64 3.85 25.59 17.78
N ILE A 65 3.95 24.45 18.47
CA ILE A 65 4.86 23.38 18.10
C ILE A 65 4.19 22.52 17.01
N PRO A 66 4.92 22.12 15.94
CA PRO A 66 4.38 21.24 14.90
C PRO A 66 3.87 19.91 15.45
N GLY A 67 2.77 19.39 14.90
CA GLY A 67 2.20 18.11 15.32
C GLY A 67 3.13 16.93 15.04
N GLU A 68 3.96 17.05 14.01
CA GLU A 68 5.00 16.11 13.61
C GLU A 68 6.04 15.89 14.71
N ALA A 69 6.34 16.93 15.52
CA ALA A 69 7.22 16.79 16.68
C ALA A 69 6.60 15.90 17.77
N VAL A 70 5.28 16.02 17.96
CA VAL A 70 4.54 15.19 18.91
C VAL A 70 4.56 13.73 18.45
N GLU A 71 4.21 13.49 17.19
CA GLU A 71 4.19 12.16 16.60
C GLU A 71 5.56 11.48 16.66
N ALA A 72 6.63 12.18 16.26
CA ALA A 72 7.99 11.67 16.31
C ALA A 72 8.41 11.31 17.74
N PHE A 73 8.15 12.20 18.71
CA PHE A 73 8.45 11.94 20.11
C PHE A 73 7.68 10.73 20.65
N THR A 74 6.37 10.65 20.41
CA THR A 74 5.56 9.54 20.93
C THR A 74 5.92 8.21 20.29
N THR A 75 6.27 8.20 19.00
CA THR A 75 6.68 6.99 18.28
C THR A 75 7.99 6.43 18.85
N VAL A 76 9.00 7.28 19.04
CA VAL A 76 10.28 6.87 19.65
C VAL A 76 10.06 6.38 21.08
N MET A 77 9.26 7.09 21.87
CA MET A 77 8.93 6.67 23.24
C MET A 77 8.23 5.30 23.28
N GLU A 78 7.34 5.00 22.34
CA GLU A 78 6.62 3.71 22.28
C GLU A 78 7.49 2.55 21.82
N ASN A 79 8.36 2.79 20.83
CA ASN A 79 9.10 1.73 20.14
C ASN A 79 10.50 1.49 20.71
N GLU A 80 11.16 2.53 21.22
CA GLU A 80 12.59 2.48 21.58
C GLU A 80 12.86 2.63 23.07
N ILE A 81 11.89 3.15 23.84
CA ILE A 81 12.08 3.45 25.26
C ILE A 81 11.38 2.42 26.14
N SER A 82 12.17 1.62 26.86
CA SER A 82 11.65 0.54 27.71
C SER A 82 10.95 1.09 28.96
N ASP A 83 11.53 2.11 29.60
CA ASP A 83 10.99 2.77 30.80
C ASP A 83 10.53 4.20 30.51
N ARG A 84 9.45 4.33 29.72
CA ARG A 84 8.86 5.63 29.35
C ARG A 84 8.57 6.54 30.55
N ALA A 85 7.99 5.98 31.61
CA ALA A 85 7.66 6.75 32.81
C ALA A 85 8.93 7.23 33.53
N GLY A 86 9.96 6.38 33.62
CA GLY A 86 11.27 6.75 34.17
C GLY A 86 11.95 7.85 33.36
N VAL A 87 11.94 7.76 32.03
CA VAL A 87 12.49 8.81 31.15
C VAL A 87 11.73 10.12 31.32
N LEU A 88 10.40 10.13 31.25
CA LEU A 88 9.60 11.34 31.45
C LEU A 88 9.84 11.98 32.82
N ALA A 89 9.96 11.18 33.88
CA ALA A 89 10.28 11.68 35.22
C ALA A 89 11.67 12.36 35.26
N GLN A 90 12.67 11.80 34.58
CA GLN A 90 14.00 12.42 34.47
C GLN A 90 13.96 13.73 33.66
N LEU A 91 13.20 13.78 32.57
CA LEU A 91 13.00 15.01 31.79
C LEU A 91 12.34 16.10 32.65
N ALA A 92 11.31 15.73 33.43
CA ALA A 92 10.62 16.65 34.34
C ALA A 92 11.50 17.13 35.51
N GLU A 93 12.34 16.25 36.08
CA GLU A 93 13.30 16.62 37.14
C GLU A 93 14.35 17.62 36.62
N SER A 94 14.74 17.49 35.35
CA SER A 94 15.68 18.37 34.65
C SER A 94 15.02 19.54 33.90
N ARG A 95 13.77 19.90 34.21
CA ARG A 95 12.97 20.89 33.42
C ARG A 95 13.65 22.24 33.11
N ASN A 96 14.58 22.69 33.96
CA ASN A 96 15.26 23.97 33.78
C ASN A 96 16.55 23.85 32.96
N GLU A 97 17.08 22.64 32.79
CA GLU A 97 18.38 22.35 32.17
C GLU A 97 18.21 21.61 30.83
N ILE A 98 17.10 20.87 30.67
CA ILE A 98 16.81 20.01 29.54
C ILE A 98 16.91 20.70 28.16
N ALA A 99 16.49 21.96 28.04
CA ALA A 99 16.60 22.69 26.77
C ALA A 99 18.07 22.98 26.40
N GLN A 100 18.93 23.23 27.40
CA GLN A 100 20.36 23.40 27.19
C GLN A 100 21.04 22.06 26.86
N GLU A 101 20.63 20.98 27.55
CA GLU A 101 21.11 19.63 27.27
C GLU A 101 20.74 19.17 25.86
N TYR A 102 19.52 19.43 25.42
CA TYR A 102 19.07 19.20 24.06
C TYR A 102 19.92 19.97 23.06
N THR A 103 20.12 21.28 23.26
CA THR A 103 20.94 22.10 22.36
C THR A 103 22.38 21.58 22.28
N ALA A 104 22.98 21.21 23.42
CA ALA A 104 24.33 20.64 23.47
C ALA A 104 24.40 19.27 22.77
N THR A 105 23.36 18.44 22.91
CA THR A 105 23.29 17.13 22.27
C THR A 105 23.08 17.28 20.77
N ALA A 106 22.12 18.08 20.33
CA ALA A 106 21.92 18.40 18.92
C ALA A 106 23.19 18.96 18.26
N ALA A 107 23.93 19.84 18.95
CA ALA A 107 25.22 20.33 18.46
C ALA A 107 26.28 19.21 18.35
N ARG A 108 26.39 18.32 19.35
CA ARG A 108 27.29 17.15 19.27
C ARG A 108 26.93 16.26 18.08
N TYR A 109 25.65 15.98 17.87
CA TYR A 109 25.19 15.19 16.74
C TYR A 109 25.50 15.89 15.41
N ALA A 110 25.28 17.19 15.30
CA ALA A 110 25.63 17.97 14.11
C ALA A 110 27.15 17.99 13.82
N GLU A 111 27.98 18.02 14.86
CA GLU A 111 29.44 17.92 14.72
C GLU A 111 29.88 16.53 14.26
N HIS A 112 29.22 15.46 14.75
CA HIS A 112 29.57 14.08 14.37
C HIS A 112 28.95 13.66 13.03
N SER A 113 27.79 14.19 12.66
CA SER A 113 27.16 13.94 11.35
C SER A 113 27.86 14.67 10.21
N GLY A 114 28.73 15.64 10.50
CA GLY A 114 29.56 16.33 9.52
C GLY A 114 30.89 15.64 9.17
N ASP A 115 31.38 14.73 10.02
CA ASP A 115 32.74 14.18 9.93
C ASP A 115 32.81 12.66 9.71
N GLU A 116 31.69 11.95 9.79
CA GLU A 116 31.65 10.64 9.15
C GLU A 116 31.60 10.91 7.65
N GLU A 117 32.69 10.56 6.96
CA GLU A 117 32.76 10.43 5.51
C GLU A 117 31.76 9.33 5.13
N VAL A 118 30.46 9.61 5.25
CA VAL A 118 29.36 8.79 4.75
C VAL A 118 29.75 8.59 3.30
N ALA A 119 30.10 7.34 2.96
CA ALA A 119 30.55 6.98 1.63
C ALA A 119 29.69 7.76 0.63
N ALA A 120 30.35 8.64 -0.13
CA ALA A 120 29.66 9.63 -0.93
C ALA A 120 28.53 8.93 -1.67
N TRP A 121 27.30 9.42 -1.50
CA TRP A 121 26.14 8.79 -2.11
C TRP A 121 26.25 9.02 -3.63
N ASP A 122 26.92 8.08 -4.28
CA ASP A 122 27.26 8.02 -5.69
C ASP A 122 26.40 6.95 -6.37
N ASP A 123 26.47 6.86 -7.70
CA ASP A 123 25.66 5.89 -8.47
C ASP A 123 25.89 4.43 -8.00
N GLU A 124 27.01 4.12 -7.32
CA GLU A 124 27.35 2.78 -6.81
C GLU A 124 26.71 2.47 -5.44
N THR A 125 26.55 3.48 -4.58
CA THR A 125 25.94 3.36 -3.25
C THR A 125 24.47 3.78 -3.20
N ALA A 126 23.97 4.46 -4.25
CA ALA A 126 22.59 4.89 -4.42
C ALA A 126 21.58 3.77 -4.19
N ALA A 127 21.77 2.63 -4.84
CA ALA A 127 20.88 1.49 -4.73
C ALA A 127 20.83 0.88 -3.33
N GLN A 128 21.96 0.81 -2.63
CA GLN A 128 22.04 0.19 -1.30
C GLN A 128 21.25 1.00 -0.27
N TRP A 129 21.39 2.33 -0.31
CA TRP A 129 20.64 3.20 0.57
C TRP A 129 19.17 3.31 0.18
N TYR A 130 18.83 3.30 -1.12
CA TYR A 130 17.44 3.23 -1.54
C TYR A 130 16.78 1.99 -0.93
N VAL A 131 17.40 0.82 -1.10
CA VAL A 131 16.95 -0.44 -0.49
C VAL A 131 16.90 -0.33 1.04
N TYR A 132 17.93 0.21 1.68
CA TYR A 132 17.94 0.37 3.14
C TYR A 132 16.76 1.21 3.63
N LEU A 133 16.51 2.36 3.00
CA LEU A 133 15.43 3.27 3.38
C LEU A 133 14.04 2.73 3.00
N THR A 134 13.91 1.86 1.99
CA THR A 134 12.62 1.29 1.56
C THR A 134 12.29 -0.08 2.15
N THR A 135 13.28 -0.82 2.66
CA THR A 135 13.06 -2.17 3.19
C THR A 135 12.76 -2.18 4.69
N SER A 136 13.24 -1.18 5.44
CA SER A 136 13.06 -1.13 6.90
C SER A 136 11.77 -0.44 7.35
N ASN A 137 10.99 0.11 6.42
CA ASN A 137 9.92 1.07 6.72
C ASN A 137 8.58 0.66 6.06
N GLU A 138 7.50 1.35 6.44
CA GLU A 138 6.12 1.00 6.07
C GLU A 138 5.81 1.06 4.56
N TRP A 139 6.64 1.76 3.77
CA TRP A 139 6.47 1.87 2.33
C TRP A 139 7.64 1.21 1.61
N ALA A 140 7.32 0.24 0.75
CA ALA A 140 8.29 -0.54 -0.05
C ALA A 140 9.04 0.29 -1.11
N GLY A 141 8.90 1.62 -1.11
CA GLY A 141 9.48 2.53 -2.08
C GLY A 141 8.48 2.98 -3.15
N TRP A 142 8.99 3.80 -4.06
CA TRP A 142 8.21 4.32 -5.17
C TRP A 142 7.81 3.20 -6.14
N SER A 143 6.55 3.13 -6.56
CA SER A 143 6.08 2.12 -7.51
C SER A 143 6.55 2.34 -8.95
N GLY A 144 7.06 3.55 -9.25
CA GLY A 144 7.32 4.02 -10.61
C GLY A 144 6.18 4.86 -11.21
N ARG A 145 5.04 4.98 -10.52
CA ARG A 145 3.92 5.83 -10.95
C ARG A 145 4.19 7.29 -10.62
N GLU A 146 4.19 8.14 -11.63
CA GLU A 146 4.50 9.58 -11.50
C GLU A 146 3.60 10.31 -10.49
N GLU A 147 2.32 9.91 -10.38
CA GLU A 147 1.35 10.47 -9.43
C GLU A 147 1.72 10.24 -7.94
N GLU A 148 2.52 9.22 -7.65
CA GLU A 148 2.99 8.89 -6.30
C GLU A 148 4.34 9.54 -5.98
N TRP A 149 4.97 10.24 -6.94
CA TRP A 149 6.34 10.72 -6.79
C TRP A 149 6.51 11.73 -5.65
N ASP A 150 5.62 12.72 -5.55
CA ASP A 150 5.72 13.77 -4.54
C ASP A 150 5.52 13.21 -3.12
N GLU A 151 4.62 12.23 -2.98
CA GLU A 151 4.40 11.50 -1.74
C GLU A 151 5.64 10.67 -1.38
N PHE A 152 6.20 9.93 -2.36
CA PHE A 152 7.42 9.16 -2.18
C PHE A 152 8.59 10.05 -1.77
N ARG A 153 8.80 11.17 -2.46
CA ARG A 153 9.87 12.13 -2.15
C ARG A 153 9.75 12.62 -0.71
N THR A 154 8.56 13.03 -0.29
CA THR A 154 8.32 13.52 1.07
C THR A 154 8.63 12.44 2.10
N TRP A 155 8.13 11.23 1.87
CA TRP A 155 8.36 10.09 2.75
C TRP A 155 9.85 9.70 2.81
N PHE A 156 10.51 9.57 1.66
CA PHE A 156 11.91 9.15 1.55
C PHE A 156 12.85 10.12 2.25
N LEU A 157 12.63 11.43 2.06
CA LEU A 157 13.42 12.46 2.73
C LEU A 157 13.19 12.47 4.24
N ARG A 158 11.96 12.25 4.71
CA ARG A 158 11.67 12.13 6.15
C ARG A 158 12.45 10.98 6.79
N TYR A 159 12.49 9.81 6.16
CA TYR A 159 13.25 8.68 6.68
C TYR A 159 14.76 8.85 6.54
N ALA A 160 15.23 9.45 5.44
CA ALA A 160 16.63 9.80 5.29
C ALA A 160 17.09 10.78 6.39
N ASP A 161 16.23 11.73 6.78
CA ASP A 161 16.50 12.67 7.87
C ASP A 161 16.57 11.98 9.23
N ALA A 162 15.67 11.04 9.49
CA ALA A 162 15.74 10.19 10.69
C ALA A 162 17.05 9.37 10.76
N GLN A 163 17.65 9.05 9.61
CA GLN A 163 18.93 8.33 9.51
C GLN A 163 20.14 9.27 9.38
N GLY A 164 19.96 10.59 9.47
CA GLY A 164 21.05 11.57 9.39
C GLY A 164 21.65 11.76 7.98
N VAL A 165 20.98 11.29 6.92
CA VAL A 165 21.44 11.35 5.53
C VAL A 165 20.56 12.22 4.62
N LEU A 166 19.80 13.16 5.20
CA LEU A 166 18.86 14.04 4.47
C LEU A 166 19.53 14.80 3.32
N ALA A 167 20.70 15.39 3.55
CA ALA A 167 21.37 16.23 2.55
C ALA A 167 21.78 15.42 1.31
N GLN A 168 22.22 14.18 1.54
CA GLN A 168 22.61 13.26 0.50
C GLN A 168 21.36 12.68 -0.22
N ALA A 169 20.27 12.38 0.51
CA ALA A 169 19.00 11.93 -0.08
C ALA A 169 18.35 12.99 -0.97
N THR A 170 18.44 14.25 -0.54
CA THR A 170 17.95 15.40 -1.31
C THR A 170 18.71 15.50 -2.62
N ARG A 171 20.06 15.45 -2.58
CA ARG A 171 20.89 15.47 -3.80
C ARG A 171 20.60 14.30 -4.72
N PHE A 172 20.38 13.12 -4.15
CA PHE A 172 20.01 11.92 -4.90
C PHE A 172 18.71 12.12 -5.69
N LEU A 173 17.64 12.55 -5.02
CA LEU A 173 16.35 12.79 -5.70
C LEU A 173 16.45 13.95 -6.71
N ASP A 174 17.18 15.01 -6.39
CA ASP A 174 17.41 16.12 -7.33
C ASP A 174 18.13 15.64 -8.59
N ASN A 175 19.10 14.73 -8.47
CA ASN A 175 19.79 14.12 -9.62
C ASN A 175 18.85 13.25 -10.46
N VAL A 176 17.99 12.44 -9.81
CA VAL A 176 16.98 11.61 -10.48
C VAL A 176 16.01 12.49 -11.27
N GLU A 177 15.53 13.58 -10.69
CA GLU A 177 14.60 14.53 -11.33
C GLU A 177 15.22 15.31 -12.48
N GLN A 178 16.53 15.56 -12.44
CA GLN A 178 17.24 16.29 -13.49
C GLN A 178 17.59 15.44 -14.71
N ARG A 179 17.48 14.11 -14.64
CA ARG A 179 17.79 13.25 -15.79
C ARG A 179 16.70 13.37 -16.87
N ALA A 180 17.12 13.65 -18.09
CA ALA A 180 16.24 13.86 -19.24
C ALA A 180 15.43 12.61 -19.65
N GLU A 181 15.89 11.43 -19.21
CA GLU A 181 15.31 10.12 -19.54
C GLU A 181 14.10 9.78 -18.64
N GLY A 182 13.80 10.61 -17.64
CA GLY A 182 12.75 10.39 -16.66
C GLY A 182 13.22 9.63 -15.42
N LYS A 183 12.41 9.67 -14.36
CA LYS A 183 12.79 9.20 -13.02
C LYS A 183 12.96 7.68 -12.95
N VAL A 184 12.09 6.93 -13.63
CA VAL A 184 12.19 5.46 -13.74
C VAL A 184 13.54 5.09 -14.36
N ALA A 185 13.84 5.59 -15.56
CA ALA A 185 15.10 5.32 -16.23
C ALA A 185 16.32 5.78 -15.41
N ALA A 186 16.20 6.90 -14.68
CA ALA A 186 17.25 7.39 -13.81
C ALA A 186 17.54 6.47 -12.62
N LEU A 187 16.50 5.87 -12.00
CA LEU A 187 16.61 4.91 -10.90
C LEU A 187 17.11 3.54 -11.39
N THR A 188 16.60 3.05 -12.53
CA THR A 188 17.08 1.80 -13.14
C THR A 188 18.57 1.92 -13.55
N ALA A 189 19.00 3.06 -14.08
CA ALA A 189 20.39 3.29 -14.51
C ALA A 189 21.43 3.19 -13.39
N ILE A 190 20.99 3.34 -12.14
CA ILE A 190 21.82 3.22 -10.93
C ILE A 190 21.52 1.93 -10.16
N GLY A 191 20.83 0.97 -10.78
CA GLY A 191 20.62 -0.37 -10.23
C GLY A 191 19.50 -0.48 -9.20
N ILE A 192 18.59 0.50 -9.12
CA ILE A 192 17.37 0.41 -8.31
C ILE A 192 16.28 -0.22 -9.15
N SER A 193 15.85 -1.42 -8.76
CA SER A 193 14.67 -2.06 -9.34
C SER A 193 13.42 -1.57 -8.62
N LEU A 194 12.44 -1.10 -9.39
CA LEU A 194 11.16 -0.65 -8.86
C LEU A 194 10.22 -1.86 -8.75
N PRO A 195 9.36 -1.93 -7.71
CA PRO A 195 8.46 -3.07 -7.51
C PRO A 195 7.44 -3.29 -8.64
N GLY A 196 7.27 -2.32 -9.55
CA GLY A 196 6.48 -2.47 -10.79
C GLY A 196 7.26 -2.99 -12.01
N GLU A 197 8.59 -3.09 -11.94
CA GLU A 197 9.45 -3.51 -13.06
C GLU A 197 9.46 -5.03 -13.24
N ASP A 198 9.28 -5.79 -12.16
CA ASP A 198 9.05 -7.24 -12.19
C ASP A 198 7.57 -7.62 -12.48
N ALA A 199 6.68 -6.63 -12.66
CA ALA A 199 5.24 -6.82 -12.83
C ALA A 199 4.68 -6.23 -14.14
N GLN A 200 5.52 -6.05 -15.16
CA GLN A 200 5.01 -6.20 -16.53
C GLN A 200 5.22 -7.66 -16.90
N PRO A 201 4.22 -8.54 -16.76
CA PRO A 201 4.37 -9.90 -17.27
C PRO A 201 4.78 -9.79 -18.74
N GLU A 202 5.79 -10.55 -19.17
CA GLU A 202 6.29 -10.50 -20.54
C GLU A 202 5.11 -10.64 -21.51
N LYS A 203 4.70 -9.53 -22.12
CA LYS A 203 3.57 -9.54 -23.03
C LYS A 203 4.05 -10.06 -24.38
N TYR A 204 3.61 -11.24 -24.79
CA TYR A 204 3.94 -11.76 -26.10
C TYR A 204 2.90 -11.29 -27.13
N TYR A 205 3.39 -10.81 -28.28
CA TYR A 205 2.54 -10.42 -29.41
C TYR A 205 2.20 -11.64 -30.25
N ASP A 206 0.91 -11.92 -30.42
CA ASP A 206 0.43 -12.94 -31.35
C ASP A 206 0.12 -12.29 -32.71
N GLU A 207 0.94 -12.59 -33.72
CA GLU A 207 0.72 -12.10 -35.09
C GLU A 207 -0.61 -12.55 -35.69
N ALA A 208 -1.18 -13.68 -35.24
CA ALA A 208 -2.43 -14.19 -35.78
C ALA A 208 -3.65 -13.39 -35.32
N THR A 209 -3.63 -12.89 -34.08
CA THR A 209 -4.74 -12.11 -33.50
C THR A 209 -4.47 -10.61 -33.47
N GLY A 210 -3.21 -10.20 -33.59
CA GLY A 210 -2.80 -8.81 -33.45
C GLY A 210 -2.86 -8.28 -32.02
N LEU A 211 -2.94 -9.18 -31.02
CA LEU A 211 -3.07 -8.84 -29.61
C LEU A 211 -1.79 -9.19 -28.84
N TYR A 212 -1.64 -8.54 -27.68
CA TYR A 212 -0.64 -8.88 -26.68
C TYR A 212 -1.26 -9.74 -25.59
N TYR A 213 -0.49 -10.69 -25.05
CA TYR A 213 -0.92 -11.60 -24.01
C TYR A 213 0.08 -11.62 -22.87
N ASP A 214 -0.39 -11.62 -21.63
CA ASP A 214 0.48 -11.88 -20.49
C ASP A 214 0.51 -13.37 -20.09
N GLU A 215 1.36 -13.72 -19.11
CA GLU A 215 1.46 -15.10 -18.60
C GLU A 215 0.17 -15.60 -17.93
N ALA A 216 -0.70 -14.68 -17.47
CA ALA A 216 -2.00 -15.01 -16.92
C ALA A 216 -3.06 -15.26 -18.00
N GLY A 217 -2.76 -14.96 -19.27
CA GLY A 217 -3.68 -15.11 -20.40
C GLY A 217 -4.59 -13.89 -20.64
N ASN A 218 -4.34 -12.77 -19.96
CA ASN A 218 -5.02 -11.51 -20.22
C ASN A 218 -4.63 -10.98 -21.60
N ARG A 219 -5.61 -10.40 -22.29
CA ARG A 219 -5.47 -9.90 -23.66
C ARG A 219 -5.40 -8.39 -23.68
N TYR A 220 -4.48 -7.84 -24.45
CA TYR A 220 -4.28 -6.41 -24.58
C TYR A 220 -4.25 -5.98 -26.05
N LEU A 221 -4.76 -4.79 -26.32
CA LEU A 221 -4.57 -4.09 -27.59
C LEU A 221 -3.66 -2.89 -27.33
N ARG A 222 -2.56 -2.78 -28.07
CA ARG A 222 -1.70 -1.60 -27.97
C ARG A 222 -2.23 -0.53 -28.91
N ASP A 223 -2.58 0.62 -28.36
CA ASP A 223 -3.09 1.72 -29.17
C ASP A 223 -1.97 2.44 -29.94
N SER A 224 -2.34 3.49 -30.67
CA SER A 224 -1.39 4.28 -31.46
C SER A 224 -0.45 5.18 -30.64
N SER A 225 -0.73 5.45 -29.35
CA SER A 225 0.22 6.11 -28.43
C SER A 225 1.21 5.13 -27.80
N GLY A 226 0.94 3.83 -27.90
CA GLY A 226 1.78 2.77 -27.36
C GLY A 226 1.28 2.26 -26.00
N ASP A 227 0.09 2.69 -25.57
CA ASP A 227 -0.52 2.29 -24.31
C ASP A 227 -1.29 0.97 -24.49
N ASP A 228 -1.21 0.11 -23.48
CA ASP A 228 -1.89 -1.19 -23.50
C ASP A 228 -3.30 -1.06 -22.93
N ILE A 229 -4.29 -1.39 -23.76
CA ILE A 229 -5.70 -1.46 -23.40
C ILE A 229 -6.05 -2.91 -23.06
N VAL A 230 -6.46 -3.17 -21.83
CA VAL A 230 -6.95 -4.51 -21.42
C VAL A 230 -8.27 -4.80 -22.12
N LEU A 231 -8.32 -5.89 -22.89
CA LEU A 231 -9.52 -6.32 -23.61
C LEU A 231 -10.31 -7.38 -22.85
N GLN A 232 -9.61 -8.29 -22.19
CA GLN A 232 -10.22 -9.44 -21.55
C GLN A 232 -9.26 -10.00 -20.49
N THR A 233 -9.78 -10.24 -19.29
CA THR A 233 -9.03 -10.94 -18.24
C THR A 233 -9.21 -12.45 -18.36
N ALA A 234 -8.30 -13.22 -17.76
CA ALA A 234 -8.37 -14.68 -17.70
C ALA A 234 -9.66 -15.20 -17.03
N GLU A 235 -10.26 -14.39 -16.16
CA GLU A 235 -11.50 -14.66 -15.44
C GLU A 235 -12.77 -14.36 -16.26
N GLY A 236 -12.65 -14.03 -17.55
CA GLY A 236 -13.79 -13.96 -18.47
C GLY A 236 -14.58 -12.65 -18.45
N GLY A 237 -14.11 -11.61 -17.74
CA GLY A 237 -14.74 -10.29 -17.76
C GLY A 237 -14.46 -9.51 -19.06
N LEU A 238 -15.52 -9.08 -19.75
CA LEU A 238 -15.44 -8.10 -20.85
C LEU A 238 -15.32 -6.70 -20.26
N TYR A 239 -14.30 -5.93 -20.68
CA TYR A 239 -14.14 -4.55 -20.24
C TYR A 239 -14.03 -3.54 -21.39
N TRP A 240 -14.49 -2.35 -21.03
CA TRP A 240 -14.62 -1.12 -21.81
C TRP A 240 -13.26 -0.46 -22.08
N ALA A 241 -13.09 0.10 -23.27
CA ALA A 241 -11.98 1.00 -23.55
C ALA A 241 -12.39 2.15 -24.47
N SER A 242 -12.19 3.37 -23.98
CA SER A 242 -12.34 4.61 -24.73
C SER A 242 -10.95 5.10 -25.16
N ALA A 243 -10.66 5.06 -26.46
CA ALA A 243 -9.41 5.58 -27.03
C ALA A 243 -9.56 7.03 -27.53
N ASP A 244 -10.78 7.55 -27.70
CA ASP A 244 -11.04 8.85 -28.32
C ASP A 244 -12.23 9.64 -27.72
N GLY A 245 -12.77 9.21 -26.58
CA GLY A 245 -13.95 9.82 -25.97
C GLY A 245 -15.28 9.42 -26.63
N LYS A 246 -15.30 8.39 -27.48
CA LYS A 246 -16.52 7.76 -28.00
C LYS A 246 -16.67 6.34 -27.49
N ASP A 247 -17.91 5.97 -27.18
CA ASP A 247 -18.25 4.64 -26.72
C ASP A 247 -18.24 3.66 -27.91
N HIS A 248 -17.31 2.71 -27.88
CA HIS A 248 -17.26 1.59 -28.81
C HIS A 248 -17.49 0.28 -28.06
N TRP A 249 -18.50 -0.48 -28.49
CA TRP A 249 -18.80 -1.81 -27.97
C TRP A 249 -18.20 -2.86 -28.91
N TYR A 250 -17.45 -3.81 -28.36
CA TYR A 250 -16.94 -4.96 -29.09
C TYR A 250 -17.58 -6.24 -28.55
N ASN A 251 -18.10 -7.07 -29.45
CA ASN A 251 -18.62 -8.40 -29.12
C ASN A 251 -17.44 -9.39 -28.95
N PRO A 252 -17.59 -10.56 -28.30
CA PRO A 252 -16.52 -11.55 -28.10
C PRO A 252 -15.88 -12.07 -29.40
N ASP A 253 -16.55 -11.90 -30.54
CA ASP A 253 -16.07 -12.29 -31.87
C ASP A 253 -15.38 -11.14 -32.63
N PHE A 254 -15.23 -9.97 -32.01
CA PHE A 254 -14.57 -8.77 -32.55
C PHE A 254 -15.14 -8.27 -33.89
N THR A 255 -16.42 -8.53 -34.19
CA THR A 255 -17.08 -7.94 -35.36
C THR A 255 -17.37 -6.45 -35.09
N PRO A 256 -16.79 -5.49 -35.83
CA PRO A 256 -17.02 -4.08 -35.56
C PRO A 256 -18.44 -3.68 -35.99
N TYR A 257 -19.22 -3.13 -35.06
CA TYR A 257 -20.42 -2.36 -35.39
C TYR A 257 -20.17 -0.87 -35.16
N VAL A 258 -20.51 -0.06 -36.15
CA VAL A 258 -20.61 1.39 -35.98
C VAL A 258 -22.00 1.66 -35.42
N VAL A 259 -22.12 1.94 -34.13
CA VAL A 259 -23.35 2.50 -33.58
C VAL A 259 -23.38 3.98 -33.95
N SER A 260 -24.08 4.31 -35.03
CA SER A 260 -24.48 5.69 -35.31
C SER A 260 -25.58 6.06 -34.32
N THR A 261 -25.35 7.05 -33.47
CA THR A 261 -26.34 7.54 -32.49
C THR A 261 -27.47 8.38 -33.10
N ASP A 262 -27.64 8.39 -34.43
CA ASP A 262 -28.58 9.32 -35.09
C ASP A 262 -29.80 8.70 -35.81
N GLU A 263 -30.02 7.38 -35.82
CA GLU A 263 -31.18 6.80 -36.54
C GLU A 263 -31.90 5.70 -35.75
N ALA A 264 -32.66 6.12 -34.74
CA ALA A 264 -33.73 5.33 -34.14
C ALA A 264 -35.08 5.75 -34.74
N GLU A 265 -35.36 5.43 -36.01
CA GLU A 265 -36.71 5.34 -36.59
C GLU A 265 -36.64 4.93 -38.07
N GLU A 266 -36.85 3.64 -38.34
CA GLU A 266 -37.51 3.03 -39.52
C GLU A 266 -36.82 1.73 -39.95
N GLY A 267 -37.65 0.68 -40.05
CA GLY A 267 -37.23 -0.70 -40.16
C GLY A 267 -36.54 -1.06 -41.48
N VAL A 268 -35.58 -1.98 -41.37
CA VAL A 268 -35.06 -2.78 -42.48
C VAL A 268 -34.86 -4.22 -42.01
N GLU A 269 -35.30 -5.15 -42.85
CA GLU A 269 -35.34 -6.60 -42.65
C GLU A 269 -33.98 -7.21 -42.29
N ALA A 270 -34.01 -8.14 -41.33
CA ALA A 270 -32.90 -9.02 -40.98
C ALA A 270 -32.55 -9.92 -42.17
N VAL A 271 -31.25 -10.00 -42.51
CA VAL A 271 -30.71 -11.01 -43.40
C VAL A 271 -30.07 -12.09 -42.54
N GLU A 272 -30.69 -13.26 -42.47
CA GLU A 272 -30.12 -14.45 -41.81
C GLU A 272 -28.93 -15.00 -42.61
N ALA A 273 -27.85 -15.31 -41.90
CA ALA A 273 -26.74 -16.14 -42.35
C ALA A 273 -26.27 -17.04 -41.18
N PRO A 274 -25.63 -18.19 -41.46
CA PRO A 274 -26.03 -19.47 -40.89
C PRO A 274 -25.43 -19.77 -39.50
N SER A 275 -26.24 -20.45 -38.68
CA SER A 275 -25.88 -20.99 -37.37
C SER A 275 -24.69 -21.95 -37.45
N ALA A 276 -23.66 -21.70 -36.64
CA ALA A 276 -22.70 -22.70 -36.20
C ALA A 276 -22.83 -22.83 -34.68
N GLU A 277 -23.47 -23.91 -34.23
CA GLU A 277 -23.52 -24.32 -32.83
C GLU A 277 -22.11 -24.66 -32.33
N ILE A 278 -21.69 -24.03 -31.24
CA ILE A 278 -20.67 -24.56 -30.34
C ILE A 278 -21.30 -24.52 -28.94
N ALA A 279 -21.72 -25.70 -28.49
CA ALA A 279 -22.25 -25.93 -27.16
C ALA A 279 -21.13 -25.93 -26.11
N LEU A 280 -21.19 -25.01 -25.15
CA LEU A 280 -20.81 -25.31 -23.77
C LEU A 280 -22.02 -25.98 -23.13
N SER A 281 -21.82 -27.09 -22.42
CA SER A 281 -22.92 -27.99 -22.07
C SER A 281 -23.82 -27.35 -21.01
N GLU A 282 -25.10 -27.12 -21.34
CA GLU A 282 -26.14 -26.71 -20.37
C GLU A 282 -26.24 -27.69 -19.18
N ALA A 283 -25.66 -28.90 -19.31
CA ALA A 283 -25.66 -29.93 -18.29
C ALA A 283 -24.81 -29.57 -17.04
N ASP A 284 -23.76 -28.74 -17.15
CA ASP A 284 -22.89 -28.46 -16.00
C ASP A 284 -23.51 -27.43 -15.04
N SER A 285 -24.28 -26.48 -15.54
CA SER A 285 -25.03 -25.49 -14.73
C SER A 285 -26.25 -26.11 -14.06
N GLU A 286 -26.99 -26.98 -14.76
CA GLU A 286 -28.15 -27.67 -14.17
C GLU A 286 -27.75 -28.62 -13.03
N VAL A 287 -26.54 -29.19 -13.08
CA VAL A 287 -26.01 -30.06 -12.01
C VAL A 287 -25.62 -29.24 -10.78
N ALA A 288 -25.01 -28.06 -10.96
CA ALA A 288 -24.62 -27.17 -9.86
C ALA A 288 -25.84 -26.67 -9.07
N ASP A 289 -26.85 -26.13 -9.77
CA ASP A 289 -28.13 -25.71 -9.19
C ASP A 289 -28.82 -26.85 -8.42
N ALA A 290 -28.83 -28.07 -8.99
CA ALA A 290 -29.44 -29.23 -8.36
C ALA A 290 -28.68 -29.71 -7.10
N VAL A 291 -27.36 -29.52 -7.05
CA VAL A 291 -26.53 -29.82 -5.87
C VAL A 291 -26.87 -28.84 -4.74
N VAL A 292 -26.94 -27.53 -5.02
CA VAL A 292 -27.26 -26.50 -4.01
C VAL A 292 -28.67 -26.67 -3.44
N GLU A 293 -29.67 -26.93 -4.29
CA GLU A 293 -31.06 -27.14 -3.86
C GLU A 293 -31.18 -28.34 -2.91
N LYS A 294 -30.50 -29.46 -3.24
CA LYS A 294 -30.57 -30.70 -2.45
C LYS A 294 -29.79 -30.61 -1.14
N VAL A 295 -28.62 -29.96 -1.10
CA VAL A 295 -27.88 -29.72 0.16
C VAL A 295 -28.70 -28.83 1.09
N SER A 296 -29.35 -27.79 0.54
CA SER A 296 -30.20 -26.87 1.32
C SER A 296 -31.49 -27.54 1.84
N ALA A 297 -31.99 -28.57 1.16
CA ALA A 297 -33.18 -29.32 1.57
C ALA A 297 -32.90 -30.45 2.60
N ALA A 298 -31.64 -30.80 2.86
CA ALA A 298 -31.23 -31.88 3.76
C ALA A 298 -31.36 -31.47 5.26
N VAL A 299 -32.59 -31.30 5.74
CA VAL A 299 -32.85 -30.91 7.13
C VAL A 299 -32.59 -32.07 8.08
N GLY A 300 -31.49 -31.99 8.83
CA GLY A 300 -31.14 -32.91 9.92
C GLY A 300 -29.96 -33.84 9.65
N GLU A 301 -29.32 -33.73 8.48
CA GLU A 301 -28.07 -34.42 8.15
C GLU A 301 -26.89 -33.43 8.19
N SER A 302 -25.66 -33.89 8.43
CA SER A 302 -24.48 -33.04 8.30
C SER A 302 -24.18 -32.79 6.83
N ILE A 303 -23.71 -31.58 6.49
CA ILE A 303 -23.39 -31.16 5.11
C ILE A 303 -22.48 -32.18 4.40
N ASP A 304 -21.48 -32.73 5.10
CA ASP A 304 -20.58 -33.73 4.52
C ASP A 304 -21.29 -35.04 4.11
N GLU A 305 -22.33 -35.46 4.85
CA GLU A 305 -23.12 -36.66 4.52
C GLU A 305 -24.07 -36.40 3.34
N ALA A 306 -24.56 -35.16 3.19
CA ALA A 306 -25.35 -34.75 2.04
C ALA A 306 -24.50 -34.66 0.76
N LEU A 307 -23.28 -34.11 0.86
CA LEU A 307 -22.34 -34.03 -0.27
C LEU A 307 -21.87 -35.42 -0.72
N GLU A 308 -21.63 -36.35 0.21
CA GLU A 308 -21.30 -37.75 -0.13
C GLU A 308 -22.42 -38.46 -0.91
N LYS A 309 -23.68 -38.25 -0.52
CA LYS A 309 -24.84 -38.82 -1.25
C LYS A 309 -24.98 -38.23 -2.65
N LEU A 310 -24.69 -36.94 -2.82
CA LEU A 310 -24.75 -36.28 -4.12
C LEU A 310 -23.61 -36.74 -5.04
N ALA A 311 -22.40 -36.90 -4.51
CA ALA A 311 -21.29 -37.47 -5.26
C ALA A 311 -21.62 -38.88 -5.78
N GLU A 312 -22.26 -39.72 -4.97
CA GLU A 312 -22.73 -41.04 -5.41
C GLU A 312 -23.89 -40.95 -6.43
N GLU A 313 -24.84 -40.04 -6.24
CA GLU A 313 -26.00 -39.87 -7.13
C GLU A 313 -25.61 -39.39 -8.53
N PHE A 314 -24.64 -38.47 -8.63
CA PHE A 314 -24.19 -37.89 -9.89
C PHE A 314 -22.97 -38.62 -10.49
N GLU A 315 -22.50 -39.70 -9.87
CA GLU A 315 -21.28 -40.43 -10.26
C GLU A 315 -20.03 -39.53 -10.36
N MET A 316 -19.96 -38.50 -9.50
CA MET A 316 -18.88 -37.51 -9.44
C MET A 316 -17.96 -37.75 -8.24
N SER A 317 -16.77 -37.17 -8.25
CA SER A 317 -15.92 -37.20 -7.05
C SER A 317 -16.48 -36.24 -5.99
N LEU A 318 -16.28 -36.56 -4.71
CA LEU A 318 -16.70 -35.70 -3.60
C LEU A 318 -16.00 -34.33 -3.65
N GLU A 319 -14.78 -34.27 -4.19
CA GLU A 319 -14.01 -33.04 -4.36
C GLU A 319 -14.64 -32.13 -5.41
N ASP A 320 -15.11 -32.69 -6.54
CA ASP A 320 -15.80 -31.93 -7.59
C ASP A 320 -17.14 -31.38 -7.09
N VAL A 321 -17.92 -32.18 -6.36
CA VAL A 321 -19.21 -31.74 -5.79
C VAL A 321 -19.01 -30.67 -4.71
N ARG A 322 -17.93 -30.76 -3.91
CA ARG A 322 -17.61 -29.73 -2.92
C ARG A 322 -17.17 -28.42 -3.59
N GLY A 323 -16.36 -28.50 -4.65
CA GLY A 323 -15.96 -27.32 -5.43
C GLY A 323 -17.17 -26.58 -6.00
N LEU A 324 -18.12 -27.30 -6.60
CA LEU A 324 -19.36 -26.70 -7.11
C LEU A 324 -20.19 -26.02 -6.01
N TYR A 325 -20.30 -26.65 -4.83
CA TYR A 325 -21.04 -26.07 -3.70
C TYR A 325 -20.36 -24.82 -3.11
N GLU A 326 -19.03 -24.81 -3.03
CA GLU A 326 -18.25 -23.67 -2.51
C GLU A 326 -18.26 -22.49 -3.46
N ASP A 327 -18.08 -22.72 -4.77
CA ASP A 327 -18.11 -21.68 -5.81
C ASP A 327 -19.47 -20.97 -5.87
N GLU A 328 -20.56 -21.71 -5.68
CA GLU A 328 -21.91 -21.16 -5.78
C GLU A 328 -22.37 -20.41 -4.51
N ILE A 329 -21.93 -20.86 -3.32
CA ILE A 329 -22.16 -20.12 -2.06
C ILE A 329 -21.43 -18.78 -2.05
N GLU A 330 -20.18 -18.73 -2.52
CA GLU A 330 -19.46 -17.46 -2.63
C GLU A 330 -20.21 -16.49 -3.55
N HIS A 331 -20.77 -16.99 -4.66
CA HIS A 331 -21.59 -16.21 -5.57
C HIS A 331 -22.90 -15.71 -4.97
N GLU A 332 -23.68 -16.55 -4.28
CA GLU A 332 -24.92 -16.13 -3.62
C GLU A 332 -24.68 -15.18 -2.44
N THR A 333 -23.59 -15.38 -1.69
CA THR A 333 -23.23 -14.52 -0.54
C THR A 333 -22.82 -13.12 -1.00
N ILE A 334 -22.08 -13.02 -2.11
CA ILE A 334 -21.71 -11.75 -2.75
C ILE A 334 -22.96 -11.07 -3.32
N ALA A 335 -23.86 -11.81 -3.97
CA ALA A 335 -25.11 -11.26 -4.49
C ALA A 335 -26.02 -10.72 -3.37
N ALA A 336 -26.14 -11.43 -2.24
CA ALA A 336 -26.91 -10.99 -1.07
C ALA A 336 -26.29 -9.74 -0.41
N ALA A 337 -24.97 -9.68 -0.27
CA ALA A 337 -24.26 -8.52 0.27
C ALA A 337 -24.40 -7.27 -0.62
N VAL A 338 -24.37 -7.46 -1.95
CA VAL A 338 -24.61 -6.39 -2.93
C VAL A 338 -26.07 -5.92 -2.86
N GLN A 339 -27.03 -6.82 -2.68
CA GLN A 339 -28.45 -6.47 -2.60
C GLN A 339 -28.82 -5.75 -1.29
N GLU A 340 -28.23 -6.12 -0.15
CA GLU A 340 -28.34 -5.38 1.11
C GLU A 340 -27.67 -4.00 1.02
N GLY A 341 -26.51 -3.89 0.35
CA GLY A 341 -25.84 -2.61 0.10
C GLY A 341 -26.63 -1.64 -0.79
N ILE A 342 -27.41 -2.16 -1.74
CA ILE A 342 -28.30 -1.38 -2.60
C ILE A 342 -29.54 -0.90 -1.84
N GLN A 343 -30.11 -1.72 -0.95
CA GLN A 343 -31.28 -1.33 -0.13
C GLN A 343 -30.94 -0.36 1.00
N ALA A 344 -29.73 -0.40 1.55
CA ALA A 344 -29.28 0.55 2.57
C ALA A 344 -29.05 1.98 2.04
N ASN A 345 -28.93 2.14 0.71
CA ASN A 345 -28.67 3.41 0.03
C ASN A 345 -29.87 3.95 -0.78
N ALA A 346 -31.07 3.37 -0.63
CA ALA A 346 -32.32 3.83 -1.25
C ALA A 346 -33.31 4.36 -0.21
#